data_AF-A0A2E9Z7R6-F1
#
_entry.id   AF-A0A2E9Z7R6-F1
#
_cell.length_a   1.000
_cell.length_b   1.000
_cell.length_c   1.000
_cell.angle_alpha   90.00
_cell.angle_beta   90.00
_cell.angle_gamma   90.00
#
_symmetry.space_group_name_H-M   'P 1'
#
loop_
_entity.id
_entity.type
_entity.pdbx_description
1 polymer ?
#
loop_
_entity_poly.entity_id
_entity_poly.type
_entity_poly.pdbx_seq_one_letter_code
_entity_poly.pdbx_strand_id
1 'polypeptide(L)'
;MFEDRILGLTNTRYRKLKRPAELAAAKPDTCVKILNKSAYYVIKDCAEITLKYLPHFIYSGIKDPIAKLRGNVPEQDIVEFVNRASRADHTQQLLRLVVDDIIKSDKEASDPVTPPSDAMDFTLTGDEDDVYGDYEYGFDSEPEPEPELKSVTMASVNMNDTNEIVELLKEALV
;
A
#
# COMPACT_ATOMS: atom_id res chain seq x y z
N MET A 1 -5.21 16.97 -7.02
CA MET A 1 -5.61 15.89 -6.10
C MET A 1 -4.43 14.95 -5.92
N PHE A 2 -4.09 14.57 -4.69
CA PHE A 2 -2.92 13.74 -4.37
C PHE A 2 -2.87 12.41 -5.15
N GLU A 3 -3.99 11.71 -5.23
CA GLU A 3 -4.14 10.44 -5.94
C GLU A 3 -3.83 10.57 -7.43
N ASP A 4 -4.14 11.72 -8.04
CA ASP A 4 -3.80 12.00 -9.44
C ASP A 4 -2.30 12.19 -9.66
N ARG A 5 -1.59 12.69 -8.64
CA ARG A 5 -0.13 12.77 -8.67
C ARG A 5 0.46 11.36 -8.71
N ILE A 6 -0.01 10.47 -7.85
CA ILE A 6 0.40 9.05 -7.83
C ILE A 6 0.18 8.40 -9.20
N LEU A 7 -1.00 8.57 -9.79
CA LEU A 7 -1.31 8.03 -11.12
C LEU A 7 -0.38 8.58 -12.21
N GLY A 8 0.10 9.82 -12.05
CA GLY A 8 1.05 10.47 -12.96
C GLY A 8 2.48 9.94 -12.89
N LEU A 9 2.89 9.31 -11.78
CA LEU A 9 4.28 8.88 -11.55
C LEU A 9 4.71 7.63 -12.33
N THR A 10 3.75 6.84 -12.81
CA THR A 10 4.03 5.59 -13.52
C THR A 10 3.49 5.63 -14.93
N ASN A 11 4.10 4.86 -15.85
CA ASN A 11 3.64 4.71 -17.24
C ASN A 11 2.86 3.41 -17.47
N THR A 12 2.37 2.78 -16.40
CA THR A 12 1.63 1.53 -16.52
C THR A 12 0.29 1.72 -17.23
N ARG A 13 -0.17 0.67 -17.94
CA ARG A 13 -1.49 0.65 -18.58
C ARG A 13 -2.61 0.89 -17.57
N TYR A 14 -2.44 0.46 -16.32
CA TYR A 14 -3.45 0.55 -15.28
C TYR A 14 -3.79 2.00 -14.89
N ARG A 15 -2.85 2.96 -15.03
CA ARG A 15 -3.14 4.38 -14.76
C ARG A 15 -4.25 4.94 -15.66
N LYS A 16 -4.40 4.36 -16.87
CA LYS A 16 -5.41 4.75 -17.85
C LYS A 16 -6.81 4.22 -17.48
N LEU A 17 -6.96 3.43 -16.42
CA LEU A 17 -8.24 2.89 -15.96
C LEU A 17 -9.13 3.93 -15.27
N LYS A 18 -8.58 5.05 -14.78
CA LYS A 18 -9.37 6.07 -14.07
C LYS A 18 -10.58 6.54 -14.89
N ARG A 19 -10.34 7.06 -16.10
CA ARG A 19 -11.41 7.56 -16.98
C ARG A 19 -12.47 6.51 -17.35
N PRO A 20 -12.12 5.30 -17.84
CA PRO A 20 -13.14 4.30 -18.13
C PRO A 20 -13.87 3.81 -16.87
N ALA A 21 -13.22 3.78 -15.70
CA ALA A 21 -13.89 3.48 -14.43
C ALA A 21 -14.88 4.58 -14.01
N GLU A 22 -14.54 5.86 -14.18
CA GLU A 22 -15.49 6.97 -13.95
C GLU A 22 -16.75 6.85 -14.82
N LEU A 23 -16.55 6.54 -16.11
CA LEU A 23 -17.65 6.34 -17.04
C LEU A 23 -18.48 5.11 -16.68
N ALA A 24 -17.84 3.98 -16.37
CA ALA A 24 -18.52 2.74 -16.02
C ALA A 24 -19.26 2.83 -14.66
N ALA A 25 -18.72 3.56 -13.69
CA ALA A 25 -19.40 3.78 -12.40
C ALA A 25 -20.66 4.64 -12.56
N ALA A 26 -20.62 5.64 -13.45
CA ALA A 26 -21.77 6.50 -13.73
C ALA A 26 -22.80 5.83 -14.67
N LYS A 27 -22.34 5.18 -15.73
CA LYS A 27 -23.14 4.57 -16.81
C LYS A 27 -22.50 3.26 -17.28
N PRO A 28 -22.72 2.14 -16.57
CA PRO A 28 -22.18 0.81 -16.89
C PRO A 28 -22.51 0.28 -18.28
N ASP A 29 -23.60 0.75 -18.88
CA ASP A 29 -24.08 0.39 -20.22
C ASP A 29 -23.41 1.22 -21.35
N THR A 30 -22.48 2.12 -21.00
CA THR A 30 -21.76 2.92 -22.01
C THR A 30 -21.01 2.00 -22.97
N CYS A 31 -21.33 2.12 -24.26
CA CYS A 31 -20.72 1.35 -25.35
C CYS A 31 -20.91 -0.18 -25.29
N VAL A 32 -21.79 -0.71 -24.43
CA VAL A 32 -22.05 -2.15 -24.31
C VAL A 32 -23.54 -2.43 -24.15
N LYS A 33 -24.03 -3.52 -24.77
CA LYS A 33 -25.42 -3.97 -24.57
C LYS A 33 -25.50 -4.92 -23.38
N ILE A 34 -26.12 -4.48 -22.31
CA ILE A 34 -26.32 -5.30 -21.11
C ILE A 34 -27.62 -6.09 -21.23
N LEU A 35 -27.50 -7.43 -21.32
CA LEU A 35 -28.65 -8.33 -21.43
C LEU A 35 -29.24 -8.69 -20.06
N ASN A 36 -28.39 -8.78 -19.04
CA ASN A 36 -28.79 -9.13 -17.67
C ASN A 36 -28.55 -7.94 -16.74
N LYS A 37 -29.59 -7.55 -15.99
CA LYS A 37 -29.50 -6.46 -15.01
C LYS A 37 -28.43 -6.69 -13.93
N SER A 38 -28.11 -7.94 -13.58
CA SER A 38 -27.02 -8.22 -12.63
C SER A 38 -25.66 -7.75 -13.15
N ALA A 39 -25.39 -7.90 -14.45
CA ALA A 39 -24.12 -7.46 -15.05
C ALA A 39 -23.95 -5.93 -14.99
N TYR A 40 -25.05 -5.16 -15.04
CA TYR A 40 -25.02 -3.71 -14.84
C TYR A 40 -24.41 -3.35 -13.47
N TYR A 41 -24.89 -3.99 -12.41
CA TYR A 41 -24.42 -3.74 -11.05
C TYR A 41 -22.98 -4.22 -10.85
N VAL A 42 -22.61 -5.39 -11.39
CA VAL A 42 -21.23 -5.88 -11.32
C VAL A 42 -20.25 -4.89 -11.97
N ILE A 43 -20.55 -4.42 -13.18
CA ILE A 43 -19.70 -3.44 -13.87
C ILE A 43 -19.60 -2.15 -13.04
N LYS A 44 -20.73 -1.67 -12.50
CA LYS A 44 -20.78 -0.46 -11.67
C LYS A 44 -19.91 -0.60 -10.43
N ASP A 45 -20.11 -1.67 -9.65
CA ASP A 45 -19.47 -1.87 -8.36
C ASP A 45 -17.96 -2.10 -8.54
N CYS A 46 -17.56 -2.88 -9.57
CA CYS A 46 -16.15 -3.05 -9.91
C CYS A 46 -15.50 -1.71 -10.32
N ALA A 47 -16.21 -0.86 -11.06
CA ALA A 47 -15.71 0.45 -11.44
C ALA A 47 -15.56 1.37 -10.23
N GLU A 48 -16.52 1.39 -9.31
CA GLU A 48 -16.43 2.16 -8.06
C GLU A 48 -15.28 1.69 -7.16
N ILE A 49 -15.07 0.39 -7.02
CA ILE A 49 -13.93 -0.18 -6.29
C ILE A 49 -12.62 0.23 -6.96
N THR A 50 -12.57 0.17 -8.30
CA THR A 50 -11.38 0.59 -9.06
C THR A 50 -11.04 2.04 -8.78
N LEU A 51 -12.01 2.96 -8.74
CA LEU A 51 -11.74 4.37 -8.44
C LEU A 51 -11.14 4.57 -7.03
N LYS A 52 -11.59 3.78 -6.06
CA LYS A 52 -11.11 3.86 -4.67
C LYS A 52 -9.70 3.32 -4.49
N TYR A 53 -9.36 2.22 -5.18
CA TYR A 53 -8.14 1.44 -4.93
C TYR A 53 -7.11 1.46 -6.05
N LEU A 54 -7.43 2.05 -7.20
CA LEU A 54 -6.45 2.26 -8.28
C LEU A 54 -5.23 3.06 -7.80
N PRO A 55 -5.37 4.15 -7.00
CA PRO A 55 -4.21 4.86 -6.46
C PRO A 55 -3.31 3.97 -5.61
N HIS A 56 -3.88 3.12 -4.75
CA HIS A 56 -3.12 2.17 -3.93
C HIS A 56 -2.34 1.17 -4.77
N PHE A 57 -3.01 0.59 -5.78
CA PHE A 57 -2.38 -0.37 -6.68
C PHE A 57 -1.23 0.25 -7.48
N ILE A 58 -1.39 1.51 -7.93
CA ILE A 58 -0.31 2.21 -8.63
C ILE A 58 0.82 2.54 -7.67
N TYR A 59 0.49 3.03 -6.48
CA TYR A 59 1.45 3.42 -5.44
C TYR A 59 2.34 2.25 -5.04
N SER A 60 1.76 1.08 -4.74
CA SER A 60 2.51 -0.12 -4.31
C SER A 60 3.43 -0.70 -5.39
N GLY A 61 3.20 -0.36 -6.67
CA GLY A 61 4.07 -0.73 -7.78
C GLY A 61 5.29 0.19 -7.97
N ILE A 62 5.44 1.24 -7.16
CA ILE A 62 6.55 2.18 -7.26
C ILE A 62 7.70 1.73 -6.35
N LYS A 63 8.90 1.58 -6.90
CA LYS A 63 10.09 1.16 -6.15
C LYS A 63 10.45 2.12 -5.00
N ASP A 64 10.46 3.43 -5.28
CA ASP A 64 10.78 4.49 -4.32
C ASP A 64 9.71 5.59 -4.38
N PRO A 65 8.53 5.38 -3.76
CA PRO A 65 7.37 6.27 -3.94
C PRO A 65 7.62 7.67 -3.36
N ILE A 66 8.22 7.76 -2.17
CA ILE A 66 8.48 9.04 -1.50
C ILE A 66 9.42 9.92 -2.32
N ALA A 67 10.53 9.36 -2.81
CA ALA A 67 11.49 10.07 -3.67
C ALA A 67 10.85 10.58 -4.97
N LYS A 68 9.91 9.83 -5.55
CA LYS A 68 9.20 10.26 -6.77
C LYS A 68 8.10 11.28 -6.52
N LEU A 69 7.47 11.25 -5.35
CA LEU A 69 6.45 12.23 -4.96
C LEU A 69 7.07 13.56 -4.53
N ARG A 70 8.30 13.54 -4.01
CA ARG A 70 9.01 14.76 -3.56
C ARG A 70 9.09 15.82 -4.67
N GLY A 71 8.66 17.04 -4.33
CA GLY A 71 8.59 18.20 -5.24
C GLY A 71 7.49 18.14 -6.30
N ASN A 72 6.74 17.04 -6.39
CA ASN A 72 5.67 16.84 -7.38
C ASN A 72 4.26 16.99 -6.79
N VAL A 73 4.14 17.14 -5.47
CA VAL A 73 2.88 17.29 -4.75
C VAL A 73 2.80 18.69 -4.14
N PRO A 74 1.84 19.53 -4.55
CA PRO A 74 1.66 20.84 -3.92
C PRO A 74 1.08 20.70 -2.52
N GLU A 75 1.43 21.61 -1.61
CA GLU A 75 0.94 21.62 -0.22
C GLU A 75 -0.58 21.55 -0.11
N GLN A 76 -1.30 22.22 -1.01
CA GLN A 76 -2.77 22.16 -1.05
C GLN A 76 -3.29 20.73 -1.28
N ASP A 77 -2.65 19.96 -2.18
CA ASP A 77 -3.05 18.57 -2.45
C ASP A 77 -2.84 17.68 -1.21
N ILE A 78 -1.81 17.97 -0.39
CA ILE A 78 -1.51 17.27 0.87
C ILE A 78 -2.62 17.55 1.90
N VAL A 79 -2.92 18.83 2.15
CA VAL A 79 -3.95 19.23 3.12
C VAL A 79 -5.32 18.66 2.74
N GLU A 80 -5.69 18.71 1.46
CA GLU A 80 -6.94 18.12 0.98
C GLU A 80 -6.95 16.59 1.13
N PHE A 81 -5.82 15.92 0.90
CA PHE A 81 -5.69 14.48 1.05
C PHE A 81 -5.86 14.02 2.49
N VAL A 82 -5.18 14.64 3.46
CA VAL A 82 -5.32 14.31 4.88
C VAL A 82 -6.75 14.59 5.36
N ASN A 83 -7.35 15.71 4.93
CA ASN A 83 -8.75 16.00 5.24
C ASN A 83 -9.71 14.93 4.70
N ARG A 84 -9.50 14.43 3.46
CA ARG A 84 -10.30 13.31 2.93
C ARG A 84 -10.04 12.00 3.69
N ALA A 85 -8.80 11.73 4.07
CA ALA A 85 -8.42 10.54 4.83
C ALA A 85 -9.15 10.45 6.18
N SER A 86 -9.50 11.58 6.82
CA SER A 86 -10.31 11.57 8.05
C SER A 86 -11.77 11.14 7.85
N ARG A 87 -12.27 11.09 6.60
CA ARG A 87 -13.68 10.83 6.28
C ARG A 87 -13.90 9.57 5.44
N ALA A 88 -12.86 9.07 4.79
CA ALA A 88 -12.96 7.99 3.82
C ALA A 88 -11.91 6.89 4.11
N ASP A 89 -12.38 5.70 4.44
CA ASP A 89 -11.53 4.56 4.87
C ASP A 89 -10.47 4.20 3.84
N HIS A 90 -10.82 4.16 2.55
CA HIS A 90 -9.86 3.86 1.48
C HIS A 90 -8.77 4.93 1.38
N THR A 91 -9.11 6.21 1.53
CA THR A 91 -8.12 7.30 1.55
C THR A 91 -7.26 7.23 2.81
N GLN A 92 -7.83 6.86 3.96
CA GLN A 92 -7.08 6.62 5.19
C GLN A 92 -6.07 5.48 5.03
N GLN A 93 -6.47 4.38 4.36
CA GLN A 93 -5.56 3.27 4.06
C GLN A 93 -4.39 3.74 3.18
N LEU A 94 -4.64 4.57 2.18
CA LEU A 94 -3.56 5.13 1.35
C LEU A 94 -2.63 6.02 2.17
N LEU A 95 -3.19 6.85 3.04
CA LEU A 95 -2.40 7.72 3.92
C LEU A 95 -1.48 6.91 4.83
N ARG A 96 -1.98 5.83 5.44
CA ARG A 96 -1.16 4.94 6.26
C ARG A 96 0.00 4.34 5.48
N LEU A 97 -0.23 3.86 4.26
CA LEU A 97 0.83 3.34 3.40
C LEU A 97 1.92 4.39 3.13
N VAL A 98 1.51 5.63 2.84
CA VAL A 98 2.46 6.73 2.59
C VAL A 98 3.27 7.05 3.84
N VAL A 99 2.63 7.18 5.00
CA VAL A 99 3.31 7.48 6.27
C VAL A 99 4.25 6.36 6.68
N ASP A 100 3.84 5.09 6.53
CA ASP A 100 4.69 3.94 6.82
C ASP A 100 5.96 3.93 5.94
N ASP A 101 5.85 4.28 4.66
CA ASP A 101 6.99 4.39 3.76
C ASP A 101 7.90 5.57 4.11
N ILE A 102 7.36 6.71 4.57
CA ILE A 102 8.16 7.83 5.07
C ILE A 102 8.99 7.38 6.29
N ILE A 103 8.34 6.79 7.28
CA ILE A 103 9.00 6.31 8.50
C ILE A 103 10.07 5.26 8.18
N LYS A 104 9.83 4.37 7.23
CA LYS A 104 10.85 3.40 6.77
C LYS A 104 12.03 4.09 6.09
N SER A 105 11.77 5.05 5.21
CA SER A 105 12.83 5.77 4.49
C SER A 105 13.73 6.58 5.42
N ASP A 106 13.17 7.15 6.51
CA ASP A 106 13.95 7.87 7.51
C ASP A 106 14.83 6.93 8.35
N LYS A 107 14.37 5.71 8.63
CA LYS A 107 15.14 4.70 9.36
C LYS A 107 16.35 4.20 8.57
N GLU A 108 16.16 3.90 7.28
CA GLU A 108 17.25 3.48 6.39
C GLU A 108 18.33 4.57 6.24
N ALA A 109 17.97 5.84 6.38
CA ALA A 109 18.93 6.96 6.41
C ALA A 109 19.68 7.09 7.76
N SER A 110 19.13 6.54 8.84
CA SER A 110 19.66 6.69 10.22
C SER A 110 20.51 5.52 10.71
N ASP A 111 20.39 4.33 10.09
CA ASP A 111 21.15 3.16 10.52
C ASP A 111 22.60 3.20 10.01
N PRO A 112 23.62 3.18 10.88
CA PRO A 112 24.98 2.89 10.45
C PRO A 112 25.01 1.47 9.88
N VAL A 113 25.59 1.31 8.67
CA VAL A 113 25.79 0.03 7.97
C VAL A 113 26.34 -1.00 8.95
N THR A 114 25.45 -1.82 9.51
CA THR A 114 25.83 -2.99 10.30
C THR A 114 26.23 -4.05 9.29
N PRO A 115 27.45 -4.61 9.34
CA PRO A 115 27.82 -5.69 8.44
C PRO A 115 26.82 -6.85 8.61
N PRO A 116 26.47 -7.57 7.53
CA PRO A 116 25.44 -8.60 7.57
C PRO A 116 25.82 -9.66 8.62
N SER A 117 25.03 -9.75 9.68
CA SER A 117 25.10 -10.84 10.64
C SER A 117 24.55 -12.10 9.96
N ASP A 118 25.43 -13.09 9.84
CA ASP A 118 25.20 -14.49 9.48
C ASP A 118 24.29 -14.74 8.26
N ALA A 119 24.95 -15.01 7.13
CA ALA A 119 24.32 -15.69 6.01
C ALA A 119 23.72 -17.01 6.52
N MET A 120 22.39 -17.11 6.56
CA MET A 120 21.75 -18.42 6.70
C MET A 120 22.12 -19.26 5.49
N ASP A 121 22.86 -20.32 5.73
CA ASP A 121 23.26 -21.30 4.75
C ASP A 121 22.04 -22.17 4.40
N PHE A 122 21.52 -22.01 3.18
CA PHE A 122 20.42 -22.82 2.63
C PHE A 122 20.93 -24.05 1.87
N THR A 123 22.13 -24.54 2.18
CA THR A 123 22.58 -25.82 1.61
C THR A 123 21.73 -26.95 2.20
N LEU A 124 20.82 -27.48 1.37
CA LEU A 124 20.11 -28.72 1.62
C LEU A 124 21.13 -29.86 1.68
N THR A 125 21.58 -30.21 2.88
CA THR A 125 22.41 -31.38 3.11
C THR A 125 21.51 -32.60 3.33
N GLY A 126 21.07 -33.24 2.25
CA GLY A 126 20.39 -34.53 2.33
C GLY A 126 19.48 -34.82 1.15
N ASP A 127 19.68 -35.97 0.51
CA ASP A 127 18.72 -36.58 -0.42
C ASP A 127 17.47 -37.01 0.36
N GLU A 128 16.48 -36.13 0.50
CA GLU A 128 15.17 -36.46 1.04
C GLU A 128 14.08 -35.84 0.14
N ASP A 129 13.41 -36.70 -0.63
CA ASP A 129 12.45 -36.39 -1.70
C ASP A 129 11.13 -35.73 -1.22
N ASP A 130 11.06 -35.18 -0.01
CA ASP A 130 9.86 -34.47 0.46
C ASP A 130 10.16 -33.32 1.42
N VAL A 131 10.51 -32.17 0.86
CA VAL A 131 10.77 -30.90 1.59
C VAL A 131 9.47 -30.29 2.16
N TYR A 132 8.29 -30.85 1.86
CA TYR A 132 6.99 -30.30 2.26
C TYR A 132 6.06 -31.36 2.89
N GLY A 133 6.61 -32.45 3.44
CA GLY A 133 5.87 -33.61 3.92
C GLY A 133 4.90 -33.35 5.07
N ASP A 134 3.62 -33.61 4.76
CA ASP A 134 2.44 -33.82 5.59
C ASP A 134 2.25 -32.94 6.85
N TYR A 135 1.54 -31.82 6.67
CA TYR A 135 0.88 -31.07 7.75
C TYR A 135 -0.23 -31.89 8.41
N GLU A 136 0.14 -32.94 9.16
CA GLU A 136 -0.74 -33.51 10.17
C GLU A 136 -0.68 -32.60 11.40
N TYR A 137 -1.78 -31.86 11.64
CA TYR A 137 -1.99 -31.09 12.86
C TYR A 137 -2.03 -32.04 14.07
N GLY A 138 -0.86 -32.34 14.63
CA GLY A 138 -0.68 -33.04 15.88
C GLY A 138 -1.03 -32.14 17.06
N PHE A 139 -2.29 -32.18 17.46
CA PHE A 139 -2.78 -31.76 18.77
C PHE A 139 -2.09 -32.62 19.84
N ASP A 140 -0.87 -32.25 20.26
CA ASP A 140 -0.19 -32.60 21.52
C ASP A 140 1.34 -32.38 21.41
N SER A 141 1.77 -31.12 21.35
CA SER A 141 3.17 -30.77 21.62
C SER A 141 3.21 -29.61 22.62
N GLU A 142 3.92 -29.83 23.74
CA GLU A 142 4.17 -28.80 24.76
C GLU A 142 4.87 -27.59 24.10
N PRO A 143 4.55 -26.34 24.51
CA PRO A 143 5.09 -25.16 23.86
C PRO A 143 6.60 -25.02 24.13
N GLU A 144 7.40 -25.08 23.06
CA GLU A 144 8.80 -24.64 23.11
C GLU A 144 8.87 -23.12 23.39
N PRO A 145 9.92 -22.63 24.07
CA PRO A 145 10.03 -21.22 24.43
C PRO A 145 10.17 -20.35 23.17
N GLU A 146 9.22 -19.45 22.96
CA GLU A 146 9.23 -18.48 21.88
C GLU A 146 10.50 -17.60 21.98
N PRO A 147 11.24 -17.39 20.88
CA PRO A 147 12.34 -16.43 20.87
C PRO A 147 11.78 -15.03 21.11
N GLU A 148 12.36 -14.33 22.09
CA GLU A 148 12.00 -12.95 22.42
C GLU A 148 12.18 -12.05 21.19
N LEU A 149 11.05 -11.71 20.56
CA LEU A 149 10.97 -10.66 19.56
C LEU A 149 11.42 -9.35 20.22
N LYS A 150 12.64 -8.90 19.89
CA LYS A 150 13.08 -7.54 20.20
C LYS A 150 12.07 -6.57 19.60
N SER A 151 11.26 -5.97 20.47
CA SER A 151 10.26 -4.98 20.08
C SER A 151 10.97 -3.79 19.45
N VAL A 152 10.87 -3.69 18.12
CA VAL A 152 11.26 -2.48 17.40
C VAL A 152 10.30 -1.40 17.85
N THR A 153 10.79 -0.45 18.63
CA THR A 153 10.00 0.71 19.05
C THR A 153 9.74 1.55 17.80
N MET A 154 8.55 1.40 17.23
CA MET A 154 8.09 2.28 16.15
C MET A 154 8.00 3.69 16.71
N ALA A 155 8.65 4.67 16.08
CA ALA A 155 8.31 6.07 16.28
C ALA A 155 6.81 6.20 15.97
N SER A 156 6.00 6.35 17.01
CA SER A 156 4.55 6.33 16.87
C SER A 156 4.10 7.72 16.42
N VAL A 157 3.99 7.92 15.09
CA VAL A 157 3.24 9.07 14.57
C VAL A 157 1.79 8.90 15.00
N ASN A 158 1.22 9.92 15.66
CA ASN A 158 -0.17 9.87 16.07
C ASN A 158 -1.07 10.06 14.85
N MET A 159 -1.56 8.96 14.29
CA MET A 159 -2.46 8.94 13.12
C MET A 159 -3.81 9.67 13.33
N ASN A 160 -4.09 10.15 14.54
CA ASN A 160 -5.28 10.93 14.86
C ASN A 160 -5.04 12.45 14.85
N ASP A 161 -3.78 12.91 14.85
CA ASP A 161 -3.46 14.34 14.74
C ASP A 161 -3.27 14.73 13.27
N THR A 162 -4.29 15.37 12.70
CA THR A 162 -4.29 15.82 11.31
C THR A 162 -3.18 16.83 11.03
N ASN A 163 -2.83 17.69 12.01
CA ASN A 163 -1.82 18.71 11.81
C ASN A 163 -0.41 18.11 11.80
N GLU A 164 -0.14 17.19 12.73
CA GLU A 164 1.13 16.46 12.79
C GLU A 164 1.41 15.71 11.47
N ILE A 165 0.38 15.03 10.94
CA ILE A 165 0.49 14.29 9.67
C ILE A 165 0.72 15.23 8.48
N VAL A 166 0.04 16.38 8.45
CA VAL A 166 0.23 17.37 7.37
C VAL A 166 1.66 17.90 7.37
N GLU A 167 2.22 18.25 8.53
CA GLU A 167 3.60 18.73 8.62
C GLU A 167 4.60 17.65 8.24
N LEU A 168 4.42 16.40 8.70
CA LEU A 168 5.25 15.26 8.29
C LEU A 168 5.25 15.06 6.76
N LEU A 169 4.06 15.09 6.14
CA LEU A 169 3.94 14.92 4.70
C LEU A 169 4.56 16.09 3.93
N LYS A 170 4.46 17.33 4.44
CA LYS A 170 5.12 18.48 3.83
C LYS A 170 6.63 18.33 3.86
N GLU A 171 7.21 17.99 5.01
CA GLU A 171 8.64 17.79 5.16
C GLU A 171 9.19 16.69 4.23
N ALA A 172 8.43 15.61 4.06
CA ALA A 172 8.85 14.50 3.21
C ALA A 172 8.69 14.77 1.70
N LEU A 173 7.61 15.46 1.30
CA LEU A 173 7.12 15.51 -0.08
C LEU A 173 7.22 16.87 -0.78
N VAL A 174 7.42 17.97 -0.06
CA VAL A 174 7.52 19.33 -0.63
C VAL A 174 8.99 19.73 -0.69
#